data_AF-A0A560H063-F1
#
_entry.id   AF-A0A560H063-F1
#
_cell.length_a   1.000
_cell.length_b   1.000
_cell.length_c   1.000
_cell.angle_alpha   90.00
_cell.angle_beta   90.00
_cell.angle_gamma   90.00
#
_symmetry.space_group_name_H-M   'P 1'
#
loop_
_entity.id
_entity.type
_entity.pdbx_description
1 polymer ?
#
loop_
_entity_poly.entity_id
_entity_poly.type
_entity_poly.pdbx_seq_one_letter_code
_entity_poly.pdbx_strand_id
1 'polypeptide(L)'
;MHIPAAFPVSLSNVVTSPEEDQPTLAIAPGIVTGPGDSVHPLREERTPLPGVSDCVARTYAVVHRRHGVHTHIYTVLESRHHQRRVVHLRQVLAGEQLVAARAWVLAGRHLRRLSF
;
A
#
# COMPACT_ATOMS: atom_id res chain seq x y z
N MET A 1 -5.14 -19.91 63.12
CA MET A 1 -4.07 -19.36 62.25
C MET A 1 -4.65 -19.09 60.89
N HIS A 2 -4.47 -17.86 60.41
CA HIS A 2 -5.07 -17.27 59.22
C HIS A 2 -4.11 -17.50 58.04
N ILE A 3 -4.53 -18.18 56.98
CA ILE A 3 -3.77 -18.28 55.71
C ILE A 3 -4.71 -17.78 54.60
N PRO A 4 -4.41 -16.65 53.94
CA PRO A 4 -5.24 -16.11 52.88
C PRO A 4 -4.92 -16.72 51.51
N ALA A 5 -5.88 -16.50 50.60
CA ALA A 5 -6.01 -16.91 49.21
C ALA A 5 -4.76 -16.82 48.32
N ALA A 6 -4.73 -17.70 47.31
CA ALA A 6 -4.12 -17.43 46.02
C ALA A 6 -4.99 -18.07 44.92
N PHE A 7 -5.85 -17.26 44.29
CA PHE A 7 -6.55 -17.65 43.07
C PHE A 7 -5.59 -17.58 41.88
N PRO A 8 -5.65 -18.52 40.92
CA PRO A 8 -4.81 -18.46 39.73
C PRO A 8 -5.26 -17.30 38.83
N VAL A 9 -4.28 -16.45 38.47
CA VAL A 9 -4.43 -15.39 37.47
C VAL A 9 -4.74 -16.04 36.13
N SER A 10 -5.95 -15.80 35.62
CA SER A 10 -6.34 -16.13 34.26
C SER A 10 -5.65 -15.15 33.32
N LEU A 11 -4.60 -15.59 32.63
CA LEU A 11 -4.04 -14.85 31.49
C LEU A 11 -5.01 -15.01 30.32
N SER A 12 -5.93 -14.05 30.18
CA SER A 12 -6.65 -13.83 28.94
C SER A 12 -5.62 -13.45 27.87
N ASN A 13 -5.16 -14.45 27.11
CA ASN A 13 -4.51 -14.20 25.83
C ASN A 13 -5.56 -13.58 24.91
N VAL A 14 -5.58 -12.25 24.89
CA VAL A 14 -6.14 -11.48 23.80
C VAL A 14 -5.33 -11.88 22.56
N VAL A 15 -5.87 -12.82 21.80
CA VAL A 15 -5.52 -12.99 20.40
C VAL A 15 -5.96 -11.69 19.74
N THR A 16 -5.03 -10.77 19.57
CA THR A 16 -5.15 -9.67 18.61
C THR A 16 -5.26 -10.32 17.24
N SER A 17 -6.50 -10.52 16.79
CA SER A 17 -6.80 -10.68 15.37
C SER A 17 -6.06 -9.56 14.63
N PRO A 18 -5.26 -9.84 13.59
CA PRO A 18 -4.74 -8.78 12.75
C PRO A 18 -5.95 -8.05 12.16
N GLU A 19 -6.10 -6.80 12.58
CA GLU A 19 -7.06 -5.82 12.06
C GLU A 19 -7.18 -6.04 10.55
N GLU A 20 -8.35 -6.52 10.13
CA GLU A 20 -8.70 -6.56 8.72
C GLU A 20 -8.52 -5.14 8.18
N ASP A 21 -7.59 -5.06 7.24
CA ASP A 21 -7.15 -3.89 6.49
C ASP A 21 -8.39 -3.17 5.94
N GLN A 22 -8.99 -2.30 6.75
CA GLN A 22 -10.14 -1.51 6.33
C GLN A 22 -9.68 -0.71 5.11
N PRO A 23 -10.45 -0.69 4.00
CA PRO A 23 -10.10 0.09 2.84
C PRO A 23 -10.19 1.55 3.24
N THR A 24 -9.06 2.10 3.69
CA THR A 24 -8.90 3.53 3.88
C THR A 24 -9.23 4.12 2.53
N LEU A 25 -10.09 5.14 2.48
CA LEU A 25 -10.23 6.03 1.35
C LEU A 25 -8.89 6.78 1.19
N ALA A 26 -7.84 6.04 0.85
CA ALA A 26 -6.50 6.54 0.69
C ALA A 26 -6.51 7.31 -0.63
N ILE A 27 -6.53 8.62 -0.53
CA ILE A 27 -6.34 9.49 -1.69
C ILE A 27 -4.90 9.24 -2.17
N ALA A 28 -4.73 8.46 -3.22
CA ALA A 28 -3.42 8.32 -3.84
C ALA A 28 -3.11 9.59 -4.66
N PRO A 29 -2.08 10.36 -4.29
CA PRO A 29 -1.86 11.66 -4.91
C PRO A 29 -1.55 11.53 -6.40
N GLY A 30 -2.34 12.19 -7.25
CA GLY A 30 -2.16 12.18 -8.71
C GLY A 30 -2.73 10.94 -9.43
N ILE A 31 -3.40 10.04 -8.71
CA ILE A 31 -4.12 8.92 -9.31
C ILE A 31 -5.61 9.28 -9.39
N VAL A 32 -6.19 9.16 -10.58
CA VAL A 32 -7.63 9.39 -10.77
C VAL A 32 -8.39 8.13 -10.38
N THR A 33 -9.35 8.27 -9.47
CA THR A 33 -10.25 7.20 -9.03
C THR A 33 -11.70 7.62 -9.23
N GLY A 34 -12.56 6.66 -9.57
CA GLY A 34 -13.99 6.84 -9.68
C GLY A 34 -14.75 6.33 -8.45
N PRO A 35 -16.06 6.63 -8.36
CA PRO A 35 -16.93 6.01 -7.35
C PRO A 35 -16.88 4.48 -7.46
N GLY A 36 -16.69 3.80 -6.32
CA GLY A 36 -16.60 2.33 -6.24
C GLY A 36 -15.21 1.74 -6.44
N ASP A 37 -14.23 2.58 -6.83
CA ASP A 37 -12.83 2.17 -6.84
C ASP A 37 -12.27 2.15 -5.42
N SER A 38 -11.31 1.26 -5.17
CA SER A 38 -10.60 1.20 -3.88
C SER A 38 -9.10 1.33 -4.08
N VAL A 39 -8.45 2.10 -3.20
CA VAL A 39 -7.02 2.40 -3.27
C VAL A 39 -6.33 1.77 -2.08
N HIS A 40 -5.25 1.04 -2.36
CA HIS A 40 -4.51 0.26 -1.39
C HIS A 40 -3.04 0.69 -1.44
N PRO A 41 -2.52 1.38 -0.40
CA PRO A 41 -1.09 1.66 -0.32
C PRO A 41 -0.33 0.33 -0.19
N LEU A 42 0.68 0.13 -1.03
CA LEU A 42 1.48 -1.10 -1.01
C LEU A 42 2.85 -0.89 -0.40
N ARG A 43 3.53 0.22 -0.74
CA ARG A 43 4.89 0.50 -0.30
C ARG A 43 5.28 1.95 -0.50
N GLU A 44 6.09 2.49 0.41
CA GLU A 44 6.74 3.79 0.27
C GLU A 44 8.24 3.62 0.46
N GLU A 45 9.03 4.19 -0.44
CA GLU A 45 10.49 4.11 -0.41
C GLU A 45 11.13 5.43 -0.83
N ARG A 46 12.24 5.79 -0.20
CA ARG A 46 13.12 6.84 -0.70
C ARG A 46 14.12 6.22 -1.64
N THR A 47 14.17 6.67 -2.88
CA THR A 47 15.08 6.14 -3.88
C THR A 47 15.67 7.28 -4.69
N PRO A 48 17.00 7.44 -4.73
CA PRO A 48 17.62 8.42 -5.61
C PRO A 48 17.40 7.98 -7.06
N LEU A 49 16.97 8.89 -7.92
CA LEU A 49 16.86 8.68 -9.36
C LEU A 49 17.92 9.52 -10.09
N PRO A 50 18.32 9.15 -11.32
CA PRO A 50 19.21 9.98 -12.11
C PRO A 50 18.68 11.41 -12.24
N GLY A 51 19.47 12.39 -11.78
CA GLY A 51 19.08 13.80 -11.78
C GLY A 51 18.17 14.24 -10.62
N VAL A 52 17.75 13.34 -9.72
CA VAL A 52 16.88 13.65 -8.57
C VAL A 52 17.33 12.88 -7.33
N SER A 53 18.02 13.57 -6.42
CA SER A 53 18.61 12.97 -5.21
C SER A 53 17.60 12.67 -4.09
N ASP A 54 16.56 13.50 -3.95
CA ASP A 54 15.47 13.31 -2.97
C ASP A 54 14.15 13.01 -3.70
N CYS A 55 13.96 11.73 -4.03
CA CYS A 55 12.74 11.22 -4.63
C CYS A 55 12.09 10.16 -3.72
N VAL A 56 10.79 10.33 -3.47
CA VAL A 56 9.95 9.39 -2.76
C VAL A 56 9.10 8.64 -3.79
N ALA A 57 9.20 7.32 -3.79
CA ALA A 57 8.38 6.43 -4.61
C ALA A 57 7.29 5.80 -3.72
N ARG A 58 6.03 6.12 -3.99
CA ARG A 58 4.86 5.52 -3.34
C ARG A 58 4.12 4.63 -4.32
N THR A 59 3.95 3.36 -3.97
CA THR A 59 3.28 2.37 -4.81
C THR A 59 1.92 2.03 -4.26
N TYR A 60 0.91 2.02 -5.13
CA TYR A 60 -0.49 1.80 -4.81
C TYR A 60 -1.06 0.70 -5.71
N ALA A 61 -1.98 -0.11 -5.19
CA ALA A 61 -2.92 -0.87 -6.00
C ALA A 61 -4.27 -0.16 -6.01
N VAL A 62 -4.86 0.00 -7.18
CA VAL A 62 -6.20 0.55 -7.36
C VAL A 62 -7.06 -0.53 -7.96
N VAL A 63 -8.12 -0.91 -7.26
CA VAL A 63 -9.12 -1.83 -7.80
C VAL A 63 -10.22 -1.00 -8.44
N HIS A 64 -10.25 -0.99 -9.77
CA HIS A 64 -11.31 -0.36 -10.54
C HIS A 64 -12.45 -1.34 -10.75
N ARG A 65 -13.71 -0.88 -10.61
CA ARG A 65 -14.91 -1.74 -10.74
C ARG A 65 -15.89 -1.29 -11.83
N ARG A 66 -15.74 -0.07 -12.37
CA ARG A 66 -16.72 0.56 -13.28
C ARG A 66 -16.90 -0.16 -14.62
N HIS A 67 -15.83 -0.71 -15.18
CA HIS A 67 -15.82 -1.32 -16.53
C HIS A 67 -15.37 -2.78 -16.50
N GLY A 68 -15.63 -3.47 -15.40
CA GLY A 68 -14.99 -4.74 -15.05
C GLY A 68 -14.03 -4.55 -13.87
N VAL A 69 -13.72 -5.65 -13.19
CA VAL A 69 -12.83 -5.61 -12.01
C VAL A 69 -11.39 -5.75 -12.48
N HIS A 70 -10.58 -4.73 -12.20
CA HIS A 70 -9.16 -4.71 -12.54
C HIS A 70 -8.36 -4.12 -11.39
N THR A 71 -7.17 -4.69 -11.15
CA THR A 71 -6.22 -4.15 -10.19
C THR A 71 -5.06 -3.49 -10.93
N HIS A 72 -4.99 -2.17 -10.87
CA HIS A 72 -3.90 -1.38 -11.44
C HIS A 72 -2.85 -1.12 -10.36
N ILE A 73 -1.58 -1.37 -10.68
CA ILE A 73 -0.45 -1.05 -9.80
C ILE A 73 0.19 0.23 -10.31
N TYR A 74 0.20 1.28 -9.50
CA TYR A 74 0.80 2.57 -9.82
C TYR A 74 1.99 2.85 -8.91
N THR A 75 3.03 3.49 -9.44
CA THR A 75 4.10 4.09 -8.63
C THR A 75 4.12 5.59 -8.88
N VAL A 76 3.90 6.36 -7.82
CA VAL A 76 3.96 7.82 -7.81
C VAL A 76 5.34 8.23 -7.30
N LEU A 77 6.05 9.01 -8.11
CA LEU A 77 7.30 9.64 -7.75
C LEU A 77 7.05 11.08 -7.38
N GLU A 78 7.59 11.50 -6.24
CA GLU A 78 7.51 12.87 -5.75
C GLU A 78 8.90 13.34 -5.35
N SER A 79 9.31 14.51 -5.85
CA SER A 79 10.54 15.17 -5.41
C SER A 79 10.21 16.50 -4.75
N ARG A 80 10.78 16.69 -3.56
CA ARG A 80 10.64 17.95 -2.81
C ARG A 80 11.36 19.11 -3.51
N HIS A 81 12.49 18.84 -4.14
CA HIS A 81 13.29 19.87 -4.82
C HIS A 81 12.68 20.36 -6.13
N HIS A 82 12.13 19.44 -6.93
CA HIS A 82 11.58 19.80 -8.23
C HIS A 82 10.09 20.18 -8.18
N GLN A 83 9.43 20.06 -7.01
CA GLN A 83 7.98 20.26 -6.84
C GLN A 83 7.14 19.55 -7.92
N ARG A 84 7.65 18.42 -8.41
CA ARG A 84 7.08 17.67 -9.52
C ARG A 84 6.62 16.31 -9.02
N ARG A 85 5.53 15.83 -9.61
CA ARG A 85 5.01 14.47 -9.41
C ARG A 85 4.92 13.76 -10.74
N VAL A 86 5.37 12.51 -10.78
CA VAL A 86 5.25 11.64 -11.94
C VAL A 86 4.55 10.35 -11.54
N VAL A 87 3.52 9.95 -12.28
CA VAL A 87 2.75 8.75 -12.01
C VAL A 87 3.05 7.72 -13.09
N HIS A 88 3.46 6.53 -12.67
CA HIS A 88 3.75 5.41 -13.55
C HIS A 88 2.72 4.30 -13.34
N LEU A 89 1.99 3.92 -14.39
CA LEU A 89 1.25 2.66 -14.40
C LEU A 89 2.25 1.52 -14.61
N ARG A 90 2.32 0.61 -13.65
CA ARG A 90 3.34 -0.45 -13.59
C ARG A 90 2.83 -1.77 -14.13
N GLN A 91 1.60 -2.10 -13.77
CA GLN A 91 0.96 -3.34 -14.18
C GLN A 91 -0.56 -3.22 -14.06
N VAL A 92 -1.26 -4.00 -14.88
CA VAL A 92 -2.70 -4.21 -14.80
C VAL A 92 -2.94 -5.70 -14.61
N LEU A 93 -3.73 -6.06 -13.60
CA LEU A 93 -4.16 -7.42 -13.32
C LEU A 93 -5.67 -7.51 -13.53
N ALA A 94 -6.14 -8.63 -14.10
CA ALA A 94 -7.56 -8.90 -14.22
C ALA A 94 -8.13 -9.38 -12.88
N GLY A 95 -9.28 -8.85 -12.48
CA GLY A 95 -9.93 -9.13 -11.20
C GLY A 95 -9.36 -8.31 -10.04
N GLU A 96 -9.85 -8.65 -8.84
CA GLU A 96 -9.40 -8.09 -7.58
C GLU A 96 -8.20 -8.90 -7.07
N GLN A 97 -7.00 -8.43 -7.37
CA GLN A 97 -5.74 -9.17 -7.25
C GLN A 97 -4.77 -8.47 -6.29
N LEU A 98 -5.26 -8.05 -5.12
CA LEU A 98 -4.46 -7.32 -4.13
C LEU A 98 -3.29 -8.14 -3.58
N VAL A 99 -3.50 -9.43 -3.32
CA VAL A 99 -2.44 -10.34 -2.84
C VAL A 99 -1.33 -10.47 -3.88
N ALA A 100 -1.69 -10.67 -5.15
CA ALA A 100 -0.73 -10.73 -6.24
C ALA A 100 0.01 -9.39 -6.44
N ALA A 101 -0.70 -8.26 -6.31
CA ALA A 101 -0.09 -6.94 -6.37
C ALA A 101 0.94 -6.73 -5.25
N ARG A 102 0.61 -7.10 -4.00
CA ARG A 102 1.55 -7.05 -2.86
C ARG A 102 2.77 -7.94 -3.11
N ALA A 103 2.57 -9.18 -3.55
CA ALA A 103 3.67 -10.10 -3.86
C ALA A 103 4.58 -9.55 -4.98
N TRP A 104 4.00 -8.88 -5.97
CA TRP A 104 4.75 -8.28 -7.06
C TRP A 104 5.64 -7.12 -6.59
N VAL A 105 5.14 -6.27 -5.69
CA VAL A 105 5.88 -5.18 -5.04
C VAL A 105 6.96 -5.71 -4.10
N LEU A 106 6.67 -6.75 -3.31
CA LEU A 106 7.66 -7.39 -2.44
C LEU A 106 8.83 -7.98 -3.22
N ALA A 107 8.59 -8.44 -4.45
CA ALA A 107 9.65 -8.88 -5.35
C ALA A 107 10.49 -7.73 -5.96
N GLY A 108 10.27 -6.48 -5.56
CA GLY A 108 11.04 -5.30 -5.99
C GLY A 108 10.78 -4.85 -7.44
N ARG A 109 9.72 -5.38 -8.09
CA ARG A 109 9.48 -5.12 -9.52
C ARG A 109 8.89 -3.73 -9.80
N HIS A 110 8.34 -3.07 -8.79
CA HIS A 110 7.81 -1.71 -8.87
C HIS A 110 8.88 -0.66 -9.14
N LEU A 111 10.13 -0.90 -8.77
CA LEU A 111 11.23 0.04 -8.97
C LEU A 111 11.90 -0.02 -10.35
N ARG A 112 11.58 -1.03 -11.18
CA ARG A 112 12.25 -1.21 -12.47
C ARG A 112 11.94 -0.07 -13.44
N ARG A 113 12.95 0.56 -14.05
CA ARG A 113 12.74 1.60 -15.09
C ARG A 113 11.90 2.80 -14.60
N LEU A 114 12.03 3.20 -13.34
CA LEU A 114 11.46 4.46 -12.87
C LEU A 114 12.23 5.64 -13.48
N SER A 115 11.50 6.70 -13.84
CA SER A 115 12.05 7.95 -14.37
C SER A 115 11.23 9.14 -13.88
N PHE A 116 11.89 10.27 -13.66
CA PHE A 116 11.31 11.46 -13.04
C PHE A 116 11.12 12.61 -14.04
#